data_AF-A0A366ESX0-F1
#
_entry.id   AF-A0A366ESX0-F1
#
_cell.length_a   1.000
_cell.length_b   1.000
_cell.length_c   1.000
_cell.angle_alpha   90.00
_cell.angle_beta   90.00
_cell.angle_gamma   90.00
#
_symmetry.space_group_name_H-M   'P 1'
#
loop_
_entity.id
_entity.type
_entity.pdbx_description
1 polymer ?
#
loop_
_entity_poly.entity_id
_entity_poly.type
_entity_poly.pdbx_seq_one_letter_code
_entity_poly.pdbx_strand_id
1 'polypeptide(L)'
;MQEQMFRDQNSYGTPGKWFVDEDAVGMKGYPILFIHGIHTSSDTWIRENDLLEYTRKFGHQAVFIDLHPVEDMWTNGQLLAGKLREIYDYFKRKVVVVGHSKGGIDIQTALVHYGAGPYVERVITLSSPHHGSELADLAYSKWAGWLTDALNSKNNAVFSLQTGYMKSFRSETDELELARATPFYTFGGTGWGGVNSELFWGGLYLSRFGQSDGAVLVTSSRLPYGGEVRVQDWSHTTIKEGGEIFPYLKDLLTEEVQEVSYAAVSELGQEGETSVLHRGGAFMGIGVEKFSVEEEVEKISVDWISDQQDTSYELISPNGQVYKQFMVTEDATGFFPGAYHHSMIVSKPLLGQWEMRAHNCQSEKYMLTILFQKGVSKEWSQLAVDGESLMGSWNVHDKPVKKTYTIHHIPRKSGNKNQTTLITTEDLSSLPLAEFEEGVHNITIDIEGETQEGNEFQRTMIQTVYVDGKGNVY
;
A
#
# COMPACT_ATOMS: atom_id res chain seq x y z
N MET A 1 23.52 30.48 21.18
CA MET A 1 23.26 30.92 19.80
C MET A 1 23.44 29.72 18.87
N GLN A 2 22.81 28.54 19.04
CA GLN A 2 21.44 28.16 19.40
C GLN A 2 20.39 29.21 19.06
N GLU A 3 19.96 29.19 17.81
CA GLU A 3 18.63 29.58 17.37
C GLU A 3 18.39 29.01 15.97
N GLN A 4 17.32 28.22 15.85
CA GLN A 4 16.47 28.06 14.65
C GLN A 4 17.19 27.88 13.31
N MET A 5 17.61 26.64 13.01
CA MET A 5 17.52 26.16 11.63
C MET A 5 16.14 25.51 11.47
N PHE A 6 15.39 26.06 10.53
CA PHE A 6 14.03 25.72 10.21
C PHE A 6 13.87 24.20 9.98
N ARG A 7 12.73 23.70 10.47
CA ARG A 7 12.06 22.51 9.93
C ARG A 7 11.81 22.75 8.44
N ASP A 8 12.79 22.49 7.59
CA ASP A 8 12.54 22.39 6.17
C ASP A 8 12.03 20.98 5.86
N GLN A 9 10.87 21.01 5.23
CA GLN A 9 10.01 19.93 4.78
C GLN A 9 10.77 18.93 3.89
N ASN A 10 10.34 17.66 3.94
CA ASN A 10 10.67 16.56 3.01
C ASN A 10 11.35 17.04 1.71
N SER A 11 12.68 17.03 1.66
CA SER A 11 13.37 17.22 0.40
C SER A 11 13.31 15.89 -0.33
N TYR A 12 12.45 15.81 -1.35
CA TYR A 12 12.25 14.66 -2.23
C TYR A 12 13.51 14.24 -3.06
N GLY A 13 14.70 14.62 -2.60
CA GLY A 13 15.96 14.38 -3.30
C GLY A 13 16.05 15.12 -4.63
N THR A 14 17.11 14.83 -5.38
CA THR A 14 17.25 15.28 -6.77
C THR A 14 17.28 14.06 -7.69
N PRO A 15 16.20 13.73 -8.43
CA PRO A 15 16.15 12.53 -9.25
C PRO A 15 17.37 12.35 -10.16
N GLY A 16 17.99 11.17 -10.08
CA GLY A 16 19.20 10.79 -10.81
C GLY A 16 20.51 11.16 -10.10
N LYS A 17 20.46 11.92 -9.00
CA LYS A 17 21.64 12.16 -8.16
C LYS A 17 21.93 10.91 -7.34
N TRP A 18 23.17 10.44 -7.41
CA TRP A 18 23.67 9.37 -6.57
C TRP A 18 24.99 9.77 -5.93
N PHE A 19 25.30 9.17 -4.79
CA PHE A 19 26.52 9.41 -4.03
C PHE A 19 26.91 8.16 -3.24
N VAL A 20 28.15 8.13 -2.77
CA VAL A 20 28.70 7.02 -2.00
C VAL A 20 28.90 7.44 -0.55
N ASP A 21 28.95 6.46 0.34
CA ASP A 21 29.53 6.66 1.66
C ASP A 21 31.04 6.92 1.55
N GLU A 22 31.44 8.17 1.78
CA GLU A 22 32.84 8.62 1.66
C GLU A 22 33.75 7.99 2.72
N ASP A 23 33.21 7.62 3.89
CA ASP A 23 33.99 6.99 4.96
C ASP A 23 34.29 5.50 4.69
N ALA A 24 33.61 4.91 3.70
CA ALA A 24 33.73 3.50 3.32
C ALA A 24 34.46 3.27 1.98
N VAL A 25 35.09 4.31 1.42
CA VAL A 25 35.81 4.21 0.14
C VAL A 25 36.97 3.19 0.24
N GLY A 26 37.01 2.25 -0.70
CA GLY A 26 38.07 1.23 -0.77
C GLY A 26 37.77 -0.07 -0.03
N MET A 27 36.58 -0.20 0.55
CA MET A 27 36.07 -1.48 1.04
C MET A 27 35.97 -2.52 -0.09
N LYS A 28 36.24 -3.79 0.24
CA LYS A 28 36.41 -4.87 -0.77
C LYS A 28 35.13 -5.67 -1.04
N GLY A 29 34.13 -5.59 -0.17
CA GLY A 29 32.83 -6.21 -0.40
C GLY A 29 32.13 -5.61 -1.63
N TYR A 30 31.07 -6.25 -2.09
CA TYR A 30 30.25 -5.66 -3.14
C TYR A 30 29.75 -4.27 -2.70
N PRO A 31 29.81 -3.24 -3.58
CA PRO A 31 29.08 -2.01 -3.34
C PRO A 31 27.58 -2.31 -3.31
N ILE A 32 26.86 -1.64 -2.40
CA ILE A 32 25.44 -1.86 -2.18
C ILE A 32 24.69 -0.58 -2.55
N LEU A 33 23.87 -0.64 -3.59
CA LEU A 33 23.00 0.46 -3.98
C LEU A 33 21.65 0.35 -3.28
N PHE A 34 21.31 1.34 -2.47
CA PHE A 34 20.03 1.44 -1.77
C PHE A 34 19.04 2.34 -2.53
N ILE A 35 17.83 1.83 -2.75
CA ILE A 35 16.79 2.47 -3.56
C ILE A 35 15.52 2.62 -2.74
N HIS A 36 15.07 3.88 -2.60
CA HIS A 36 13.90 4.25 -1.81
C HIS A 36 12.57 3.93 -2.52
N GLY A 37 11.46 4.08 -1.79
CA GLY A 37 10.10 3.84 -2.27
C GLY A 37 9.37 5.12 -2.73
N ILE A 38 8.04 5.06 -2.71
CA ILE A 38 7.18 6.22 -3.00
C ILE A 38 7.37 7.32 -1.95
N HIS A 39 7.15 8.58 -2.35
CA HIS A 39 7.16 9.78 -1.48
C HIS A 39 8.37 9.94 -0.56
N THR A 40 9.48 9.28 -0.88
CA THR A 40 10.72 9.30 -0.10
C THR A 40 11.90 9.64 -1.01
N SER A 41 13.09 9.73 -0.42
CA SER A 41 14.37 9.96 -1.09
C SER A 41 15.43 9.04 -0.48
N SER A 42 16.68 9.18 -0.91
CA SER A 42 17.82 8.50 -0.27
C SER A 42 17.92 8.73 1.24
N ASP A 43 17.35 9.82 1.77
CA ASP A 43 17.35 10.13 3.21
C ASP A 43 16.75 9.01 4.07
N THR A 44 15.85 8.19 3.52
CA THR A 44 15.21 7.06 4.22
C THR A 44 16.21 6.01 4.73
N TRP A 45 17.39 5.96 4.09
CA TRP A 45 18.48 5.05 4.42
C TRP A 45 19.56 5.68 5.32
N ILE A 46 19.48 7.00 5.54
CA ILE A 46 20.56 7.79 6.14
C ILE A 46 20.08 8.46 7.44
N ARG A 47 18.96 9.18 7.39
CA ARG A 47 18.43 9.90 8.53
C ARG A 47 17.73 8.93 9.48
N GLU A 48 18.13 8.96 10.75
CA GLU A 48 17.54 8.13 11.81
C GLU A 48 17.61 6.62 11.48
N ASN A 49 18.66 6.20 10.76
CA ASN A 49 18.88 4.82 10.34
C ASN A 49 20.34 4.41 10.64
N ASP A 50 20.53 3.19 11.15
CA ASP A 50 21.84 2.62 11.50
C ASP A 50 22.48 1.80 10.37
N LEU A 51 21.86 1.76 9.18
CA LEU A 51 22.31 1.04 7.99
C LEU A 51 23.80 1.26 7.67
N LEU A 52 24.27 2.52 7.73
CA LEU A 52 25.67 2.87 7.46
C LEU A 52 26.65 2.26 8.46
N GLU A 53 26.27 2.12 9.73
CA GLU A 53 27.11 1.46 10.73
C GLU A 53 27.34 -0.01 10.33
N TYR A 54 26.27 -0.69 9.90
CA TYR A 54 26.33 -2.09 9.51
C TYR A 54 27.05 -2.32 8.18
N THR A 55 26.79 -1.51 7.14
CA THR A 55 27.52 -1.63 5.85
C THR A 55 29.02 -1.51 6.07
N ARG A 56 29.45 -0.50 6.84
CA ARG A 56 30.86 -0.26 7.18
C ARG A 56 31.45 -1.42 8.00
N LYS A 57 30.74 -1.86 9.03
CA LYS A 57 31.16 -2.97 9.90
C LYS A 57 31.41 -4.26 9.13
N PHE A 58 30.61 -4.52 8.09
CA PHE A 58 30.75 -5.70 7.24
C PHE A 58 31.61 -5.49 5.99
N GLY A 59 32.25 -4.33 5.85
CA GLY A 59 33.22 -4.09 4.78
C GLY A 59 32.59 -3.87 3.40
N HIS A 60 31.41 -3.24 3.37
CA HIS A 60 30.69 -2.86 2.15
C HIS A 60 30.59 -1.35 2.02
N GLN A 61 30.76 -0.85 0.79
CA GLN A 61 30.51 0.55 0.49
C GLN A 61 29.03 0.75 0.13
N ALA A 62 28.36 1.62 0.89
CA ALA A 62 26.99 2.02 0.59
C ALA A 62 26.97 3.06 -0.54
N VAL A 63 25.97 2.93 -1.41
CA VAL A 63 25.66 3.85 -2.51
C VAL A 63 24.18 4.21 -2.38
N PHE A 64 23.87 5.49 -2.54
CA PHE A 64 22.51 6.00 -2.44
C PHE A 64 22.13 6.72 -3.73
N ILE A 65 20.86 6.65 -4.10
CA ILE A 65 20.31 7.34 -5.25
C ILE A 65 18.95 7.93 -4.93
N ASP A 66 18.71 9.14 -5.43
CA ASP A 66 17.37 9.71 -5.49
C ASP A 66 16.74 9.36 -6.84
N LEU A 67 15.58 8.71 -6.81
CA LEU A 67 14.69 8.52 -7.95
C LEU A 67 13.52 9.51 -7.86
N HIS A 68 12.63 9.50 -8.85
CA HIS A 68 11.42 10.31 -8.73
C HIS A 68 10.50 9.73 -7.65
N PRO A 69 10.03 10.52 -6.67
CA PRO A 69 9.21 10.04 -5.56
C PRO A 69 7.76 9.73 -5.96
N VAL A 70 7.29 10.30 -7.08
CA VAL A 70 5.89 10.31 -7.51
C VAL A 70 5.67 9.77 -8.92
N GLU A 71 6.73 9.28 -9.59
CA GLU A 71 6.64 8.68 -10.93
C GLU A 71 6.54 7.16 -10.89
N ASP A 72 6.05 6.58 -11.97
CA ASP A 72 5.87 5.13 -12.13
C ASP A 72 7.21 4.37 -12.28
N MET A 73 7.13 3.05 -12.34
CA MET A 73 8.31 2.19 -12.46
C MET A 73 8.96 2.23 -13.84
N TRP A 74 8.23 2.63 -14.88
CA TRP A 74 8.79 2.79 -16.23
C TRP A 74 9.76 3.97 -16.29
N THR A 75 9.33 5.12 -15.77
CA THR A 75 10.13 6.34 -15.69
C THR A 75 11.34 6.15 -14.78
N ASN A 76 11.12 5.63 -13.57
CA ASN A 76 12.21 5.36 -12.63
C ASN A 76 13.15 4.25 -13.11
N GLY A 77 12.62 3.19 -13.73
CA GLY A 77 13.40 2.09 -14.27
C GLY A 77 14.34 2.54 -15.39
N GLN A 78 13.88 3.43 -16.28
CA GLN A 78 14.73 4.00 -17.33
C GLN A 78 15.86 4.86 -16.75
N LEU A 79 15.53 5.74 -15.80
CA LEU A 79 16.51 6.57 -15.10
C LEU A 79 17.55 5.71 -14.39
N LEU A 80 17.08 4.73 -13.61
CA LEU A 80 17.91 3.82 -12.84
C LEU A 80 18.84 2.99 -13.73
N ALA A 81 18.38 2.52 -14.89
CA ALA A 81 19.23 1.80 -15.83
C ALA A 81 20.43 2.63 -16.32
N GLY A 82 20.22 3.93 -16.59
CA GLY A 82 21.30 4.86 -16.91
C GLY A 82 22.29 5.03 -15.75
N LYS A 83 21.77 5.16 -14.53
CA LYS A 83 22.58 5.37 -13.32
C LYS A 83 23.34 4.12 -12.86
N LEU A 84 22.77 2.94 -13.03
CA LEU A 84 23.47 1.68 -12.78
C LEU A 84 24.70 1.52 -13.69
N ARG A 85 24.63 1.99 -14.94
CA ARG A 85 25.81 2.02 -15.82
C ARG A 85 26.89 2.97 -15.29
N GLU A 86 26.50 4.19 -14.90
CA GLU A 86 27.44 5.17 -14.31
C GLU A 86 28.11 4.62 -13.04
N ILE A 87 27.32 3.99 -12.17
CA ILE A 87 27.79 3.38 -10.91
C ILE A 87 28.74 2.21 -11.20
N TYR A 88 28.39 1.33 -12.14
CA TYR A 88 29.28 0.27 -12.59
C TYR A 88 30.59 0.84 -13.15
N ASP A 89 30.53 1.94 -13.91
CA ASP A 89 31.71 2.58 -14.45
C ASP A 89 32.60 3.23 -13.39
N TYR A 90 32.03 3.67 -12.28
CA TYR A 90 32.77 4.18 -11.11
C TYR A 90 33.49 3.03 -10.37
N PHE A 91 32.78 1.93 -10.07
CA PHE A 91 33.34 0.81 -9.31
C PHE A 91 34.14 -0.20 -10.15
N LYS A 92 33.91 -0.22 -11.47
CA LYS A 92 34.35 -1.29 -12.39
C LYS A 92 33.97 -2.69 -11.92
N ARG A 93 32.82 -2.79 -11.23
CA ARG A 93 32.26 -4.02 -10.65
C ARG A 93 30.74 -3.91 -10.61
N LYS A 94 30.07 -5.06 -10.72
CA LYS A 94 28.63 -5.17 -10.45
C LYS A 94 28.31 -4.79 -9.01
N VAL A 95 27.12 -4.25 -8.79
CA VAL A 95 26.60 -3.88 -7.47
C VAL A 95 25.53 -4.86 -6.99
N VAL A 96 25.40 -5.02 -5.68
CA VAL A 96 24.19 -5.58 -5.08
C VAL A 96 23.19 -4.43 -4.93
N VAL A 97 21.93 -4.64 -5.29
CA VAL A 97 20.91 -3.59 -5.18
C VAL A 97 19.87 -3.99 -4.15
N VAL A 98 19.58 -3.08 -3.22
CA VAL A 98 18.56 -3.22 -2.18
C VAL A 98 17.47 -2.20 -2.43
N GLY A 99 16.24 -2.65 -2.68
CA GLY A 99 15.09 -1.79 -2.90
C GLY A 99 14.06 -1.94 -1.78
N HIS A 100 13.59 -0.83 -1.22
CA HIS A 100 12.46 -0.82 -0.29
C HIS A 100 11.17 -0.42 -1.02
N SER A 101 10.06 -1.06 -0.67
CA SER A 101 8.73 -0.69 -1.20
C SER A 101 8.75 -0.65 -2.75
N LYS A 102 8.23 0.41 -3.38
CA LYS A 102 8.26 0.59 -4.85
C LYS A 102 9.67 0.47 -5.46
N GLY A 103 10.74 0.75 -4.71
CA GLY A 103 12.11 0.64 -5.20
C GLY A 103 12.45 -0.74 -5.79
N GLY A 104 11.89 -1.83 -5.24
CA GLY A 104 12.07 -3.18 -5.81
C GLY A 104 11.46 -3.36 -7.21
N ILE A 105 10.36 -2.68 -7.49
CA ILE A 105 9.67 -2.69 -8.78
C ILE A 105 10.44 -1.83 -9.79
N ASP A 106 10.97 -0.69 -9.35
CA ASP A 106 11.82 0.18 -10.16
C ASP A 106 13.11 -0.55 -10.59
N ILE A 107 13.74 -1.29 -9.68
CA ILE A 107 14.88 -2.17 -9.97
C ILE A 107 14.50 -3.20 -11.02
N GLN A 108 13.43 -3.95 -10.78
CA GLN A 108 13.01 -4.99 -11.70
C GLN A 108 12.77 -4.43 -13.11
N THR A 109 12.15 -3.26 -13.19
CA THR A 109 11.87 -2.60 -14.48
C THR A 109 13.16 -2.19 -15.19
N ALA A 110 14.12 -1.62 -14.47
CA ALA A 110 15.44 -1.29 -15.01
C ALA A 110 16.17 -2.53 -15.59
N LEU A 111 16.09 -3.66 -14.89
CA LEU A 111 16.78 -4.90 -15.25
C LEU A 111 16.13 -5.57 -16.46
N VAL A 112 14.81 -5.73 -16.43
CA VAL A 112 14.06 -6.53 -17.41
C VAL A 112 13.77 -5.74 -18.68
N HIS A 113 13.39 -4.48 -18.56
CA HIS A 113 12.90 -3.68 -19.69
C HIS A 113 13.92 -2.66 -20.22
N TYR A 114 14.92 -2.29 -19.43
CA TYR A 114 15.93 -1.29 -19.80
C TYR A 114 17.38 -1.83 -19.81
N GLY A 115 17.56 -3.15 -19.71
CA GLY A 115 18.84 -3.82 -19.95
C GLY A 115 19.92 -3.53 -18.91
N ALA A 116 19.54 -3.26 -17.66
CA ALA A 116 20.50 -2.97 -16.58
C ALA A 116 21.11 -4.22 -15.92
N GLY A 117 20.64 -5.43 -16.26
CA GLY A 117 21.13 -6.70 -15.70
C GLY A 117 22.67 -6.89 -15.69
N PRO A 118 23.42 -6.48 -16.73
CA PRO A 118 24.89 -6.60 -16.73
C PRO A 118 25.62 -5.83 -15.61
N TYR A 119 24.96 -4.85 -14.98
CA TYR A 119 25.55 -4.01 -13.93
C TYR A 119 25.20 -4.47 -12.51
N VAL A 120 24.30 -5.45 -12.40
CA VAL A 120 23.76 -5.92 -11.11
C VAL A 120 24.16 -7.36 -10.87
N GLU A 121 24.61 -7.61 -9.65
CA GLU A 121 25.00 -8.93 -9.17
C GLU A 121 23.78 -9.72 -8.69
N ARG A 122 22.94 -9.09 -7.88
CA ARG A 122 21.68 -9.62 -7.35
C ARG A 122 20.82 -8.49 -6.79
N VAL A 123 19.54 -8.78 -6.63
CA VAL A 123 18.53 -7.86 -6.11
C VAL A 123 17.98 -8.38 -4.79
N ILE A 124 17.84 -7.47 -3.83
CA ILE A 124 17.22 -7.72 -2.53
C ILE A 124 16.06 -6.74 -2.39
N THR A 125 14.85 -7.23 -2.16
CA THR A 125 13.66 -6.39 -1.99
C THR A 125 13.16 -6.46 -0.56
N LEU A 126 12.82 -5.31 0.01
CA LEU A 126 12.31 -5.15 1.37
C LEU A 126 10.86 -4.67 1.28
N SER A 127 9.91 -5.58 1.50
CA SER A 127 8.47 -5.31 1.40
C SER A 127 8.05 -4.60 0.10
N SER A 128 8.63 -4.99 -1.03
CA SER A 128 8.26 -4.43 -2.32
C SER A 128 6.92 -4.98 -2.79
N PRO A 129 5.89 -4.16 -3.04
CA PRO A 129 4.56 -4.63 -3.42
C PRO A 129 4.52 -5.12 -4.87
N HIS A 130 5.18 -6.25 -5.16
CA HIS A 130 5.30 -6.80 -6.51
C HIS A 130 3.94 -7.16 -7.14
N HIS A 131 2.91 -7.37 -6.33
CA HIS A 131 1.54 -7.60 -6.75
C HIS A 131 0.60 -6.41 -6.44
N GLY A 132 1.17 -5.26 -6.07
CA GLY A 132 0.43 -4.04 -5.70
C GLY A 132 0.07 -3.97 -4.21
N SER A 133 -0.69 -2.95 -3.84
CA SER A 133 -1.23 -2.78 -2.49
C SER A 133 -2.69 -2.36 -2.58
N GLU A 134 -3.52 -2.98 -1.74
CA GLU A 134 -4.94 -2.66 -1.60
C GLU A 134 -5.16 -1.26 -1.03
N LEU A 135 -4.13 -0.66 -0.40
CA LEU A 135 -4.15 0.75 -0.02
C LEU A 135 -4.03 1.68 -1.24
N ALA A 136 -3.31 1.27 -2.29
CA ALA A 136 -3.29 2.01 -3.55
C ALA A 136 -4.67 1.95 -4.24
N ASP A 137 -5.33 0.79 -4.19
CA ASP A 137 -6.71 0.64 -4.66
C ASP A 137 -7.66 1.54 -3.85
N LEU A 138 -7.52 1.55 -2.52
CA LEU A 138 -8.31 2.42 -1.65
C LEU A 138 -8.10 3.90 -1.97
N ALA A 139 -6.86 4.35 -2.19
CA ALA A 139 -6.55 5.75 -2.50
C ALA A 139 -7.24 6.25 -3.79
N TYR A 140 -7.51 5.37 -4.76
CA TYR A 140 -8.22 5.72 -6.00
C TYR A 140 -9.73 5.47 -5.96
N SER A 141 -10.24 4.94 -4.85
CA SER A 141 -11.67 4.67 -4.64
C SER A 141 -12.52 5.93 -4.60
N LYS A 142 -13.82 5.73 -4.81
CA LYS A 142 -14.84 6.79 -4.74
C LYS A 142 -14.76 7.56 -3.41
N TRP A 143 -14.67 6.84 -2.30
CA TRP A 143 -14.77 7.44 -0.97
C TRP A 143 -13.47 8.12 -0.53
N ALA A 144 -12.31 7.62 -0.95
CA ALA A 144 -11.03 8.27 -0.70
C ALA A 144 -10.78 9.50 -1.60
N GLY A 145 -11.54 9.65 -2.69
CA GLY A 145 -11.25 10.62 -3.75
C GLY A 145 -11.08 12.06 -3.25
N TRP A 146 -11.97 12.52 -2.38
CA TRP A 146 -11.94 13.88 -1.81
C TRP A 146 -10.66 14.17 -1.01
N LEU A 147 -10.28 13.21 -0.17
CA LEU A 147 -9.09 13.30 0.68
C LEU A 147 -7.82 13.25 -0.18
N THR A 148 -7.72 12.27 -1.06
CA THR A 148 -6.53 12.05 -1.90
C THR A 148 -6.31 13.17 -2.92
N ASP A 149 -7.38 13.82 -3.40
CA ASP A 149 -7.28 15.03 -4.22
C ASP A 149 -6.72 16.21 -3.41
N ALA A 150 -7.15 16.37 -2.14
CA ALA A 150 -6.65 17.43 -1.27
C ALA A 150 -5.18 17.23 -0.86
N LEU A 151 -4.77 15.98 -0.66
CA LEU A 151 -3.39 15.60 -0.30
C LEU A 151 -2.45 15.52 -1.51
N ASN A 152 -2.99 15.60 -2.73
CA ASN A 152 -2.24 15.35 -3.97
C ASN A 152 -1.56 13.96 -4.01
N SER A 153 -2.22 12.96 -3.39
CA SER A 153 -1.71 11.60 -3.28
C SER A 153 -1.86 10.80 -4.58
N LYS A 154 -2.76 11.22 -5.47
CA LYS A 154 -2.96 10.60 -6.80
C LYS A 154 -1.85 11.02 -7.76
N ASN A 155 -0.85 10.18 -7.91
CA ASN A 155 0.29 10.36 -8.81
C ASN A 155 0.65 9.04 -9.49
N ASN A 156 1.57 9.10 -10.46
CA ASN A 156 1.96 7.94 -11.26
C ASN A 156 2.55 6.81 -10.41
N ALA A 157 3.23 7.13 -9.31
CA ALA A 157 3.75 6.13 -8.39
C ALA A 157 2.61 5.33 -7.73
N VAL A 158 1.70 5.99 -7.00
CA VAL A 158 0.57 5.30 -6.34
C VAL A 158 -0.34 4.61 -7.36
N PHE A 159 -0.61 5.28 -8.49
CA PHE A 159 -1.39 4.71 -9.59
C PHE A 159 -0.86 3.35 -10.05
N SER A 160 0.47 3.26 -10.25
CA SER A 160 1.11 2.04 -10.72
C SER A 160 1.08 0.89 -9.69
N LEU A 161 0.86 1.18 -8.41
CA LEU A 161 0.84 0.18 -7.34
C LEU A 161 -0.55 -0.39 -7.06
N GLN A 162 -1.58 0.05 -7.78
CA GLN A 162 -2.89 -0.60 -7.74
C GLN A 162 -2.77 -2.07 -8.18
N THR A 163 -3.52 -2.95 -7.52
CA THR A 163 -3.36 -4.41 -7.67
C THR A 163 -3.64 -4.87 -9.11
N GLY A 164 -4.68 -4.34 -9.75
CA GLY A 164 -4.99 -4.62 -11.15
C GLY A 164 -3.88 -4.20 -12.12
N TYR A 165 -3.26 -3.03 -11.89
CA TYR A 165 -2.13 -2.58 -12.71
C TYR A 165 -0.92 -3.50 -12.53
N MET A 166 -0.58 -3.84 -11.29
CA MET A 166 0.54 -4.74 -11.00
C MET A 166 0.31 -6.15 -11.54
N LYS A 167 -0.93 -6.63 -11.56
CA LYS A 167 -1.26 -7.92 -12.19
C LYS A 167 -0.99 -7.93 -13.70
N SER A 168 -1.29 -6.84 -14.40
CA SER A 168 -0.86 -6.67 -15.81
C SER A 168 0.66 -6.56 -15.93
N PHE A 169 1.32 -5.86 -15.02
CA PHE A 169 2.79 -5.77 -15.05
C PHE A 169 3.46 -7.13 -14.83
N ARG A 170 2.90 -8.01 -13.97
CA ARG A 170 3.36 -9.39 -13.78
C ARG A 170 3.22 -10.21 -15.05
N SER A 171 2.07 -10.15 -15.73
CA SER A 171 1.87 -10.90 -16.98
C SER A 171 2.85 -10.48 -18.08
N GLU A 172 3.19 -9.20 -18.16
CA GLU A 172 4.15 -8.68 -19.15
C GLU A 172 5.63 -8.94 -18.78
N THR A 173 5.94 -9.09 -17.49
CA THR A 173 7.33 -9.10 -17.00
C THR A 173 7.82 -10.49 -16.61
N ASP A 174 6.99 -11.29 -15.93
CA ASP A 174 7.44 -12.53 -15.28
C ASP A 174 7.73 -13.67 -16.28
N GLU A 175 7.20 -13.57 -17.51
CA GLU A 175 7.46 -14.54 -18.59
C GLU A 175 8.79 -14.28 -19.31
N LEU A 176 9.37 -13.09 -19.16
CA LEU A 176 10.61 -12.73 -19.84
C LEU A 176 11.80 -13.47 -19.24
N GLU A 177 12.70 -14.00 -20.09
CA GLU A 177 13.93 -14.66 -19.63
C GLU A 177 14.79 -13.73 -18.75
N LEU A 178 14.78 -12.42 -19.07
CA LEU A 178 15.48 -11.39 -18.31
C LEU A 178 14.99 -11.26 -16.86
N ALA A 179 13.74 -11.63 -16.54
CA ALA A 179 13.23 -11.61 -15.17
C ALA A 179 13.95 -12.60 -14.25
N ARG A 180 14.54 -13.67 -14.82
CA ARG A 180 15.29 -14.71 -14.08
C ARG A 180 16.81 -14.60 -14.28
N ALA A 181 17.28 -13.65 -15.09
CA ALA A 181 18.70 -13.52 -15.42
C ALA A 181 19.54 -12.97 -14.26
N THR A 182 18.92 -12.23 -13.34
CA THR A 182 19.54 -11.72 -12.11
C THR A 182 18.82 -12.32 -10.90
N PRO A 183 19.51 -12.89 -9.90
CA PRO A 183 18.87 -13.44 -8.72
C PRO A 183 18.12 -12.38 -7.90
N PHE A 184 16.89 -12.70 -7.48
CA PHE A 184 16.07 -11.89 -6.58
C PHE A 184 15.91 -12.58 -5.22
N TYR A 185 16.01 -11.80 -4.15
CA TYR A 185 15.81 -12.22 -2.77
C TYR A 185 14.79 -11.29 -2.11
N THR A 186 13.72 -11.84 -1.55
CA THR A 186 12.61 -11.04 -1.00
C THR A 186 12.55 -11.12 0.51
N PHE A 187 12.27 -10.00 1.15
CA PHE A 187 11.95 -9.86 2.56
C PHE A 187 10.53 -9.31 2.69
N GLY A 188 9.78 -9.81 3.68
CA GLY A 188 8.44 -9.32 4.01
C GLY A 188 8.30 -8.99 5.49
N GLY A 189 7.43 -8.04 5.81
CA GLY A 189 7.05 -7.70 7.18
C GLY A 189 5.64 -8.15 7.52
N THR A 190 5.39 -8.37 8.81
CA THR A 190 4.07 -8.72 9.38
C THR A 190 3.64 -7.79 10.51
N GLY A 191 4.51 -6.85 10.87
CA GLY A 191 4.30 -5.92 11.98
C GLY A 191 3.70 -4.61 11.51
N TRP A 192 2.83 -4.02 12.29
CA TRP A 192 2.23 -2.71 11.99
C TRP A 192 1.96 -1.90 13.26
N GLY A 193 2.58 -2.34 14.36
CA GLY A 193 2.54 -1.69 15.66
C GLY A 193 1.21 -1.83 16.40
N GLY A 194 1.14 -1.22 17.58
CA GLY A 194 -0.10 -1.08 18.34
C GLY A 194 -0.94 0.10 17.86
N VAL A 195 -2.07 0.33 18.53
CA VAL A 195 -3.07 1.36 18.20
C VAL A 195 -2.56 2.81 18.11
N ASN A 196 -1.33 3.07 18.58
CA ASN A 196 -0.64 4.36 18.55
C ASN A 196 0.44 4.45 17.47
N SER A 197 0.57 3.44 16.61
CA SER A 197 1.52 3.42 15.50
C SER A 197 0.94 4.08 14.25
N GLU A 198 1.78 4.79 13.50
CA GLU A 198 1.45 5.42 12.22
C GLU A 198 1.05 4.41 11.12
N LEU A 199 1.43 3.14 11.29
CA LEU A 199 1.05 2.03 10.40
C LEU A 199 -0.13 1.22 10.92
N PHE A 200 -0.69 1.60 12.09
CA PHE A 200 -1.73 0.82 12.75
C PHE A 200 -2.95 0.63 11.85
N TRP A 201 -3.45 1.74 11.28
CA TRP A 201 -4.63 1.71 10.44
C TRP A 201 -4.41 0.93 9.16
N GLY A 202 -3.26 1.11 8.50
CA GLY A 202 -2.95 0.41 7.25
C GLY A 202 -2.91 -1.10 7.48
N GLY A 203 -2.30 -1.55 8.57
CA GLY A 203 -2.28 -2.97 8.95
C GLY A 203 -3.67 -3.50 9.29
N LEU A 204 -4.47 -2.72 10.00
CA LEU A 204 -5.86 -3.07 10.31
C LEU A 204 -6.73 -3.18 9.04
N TYR A 205 -6.61 -2.25 8.10
CA TYR A 205 -7.30 -2.34 6.81
C TYR A 205 -6.86 -3.56 5.99
N LEU A 206 -5.55 -3.81 5.96
CA LEU A 206 -4.95 -4.91 5.21
C LEU A 206 -5.20 -6.29 5.83
N SER A 207 -5.54 -6.37 7.13
CA SER A 207 -5.85 -7.63 7.82
C SER A 207 -6.99 -8.42 7.14
N ARG A 208 -7.86 -7.74 6.37
CA ARG A 208 -8.93 -8.36 5.57
C ARG A 208 -8.41 -9.22 4.42
N PHE A 209 -7.19 -8.98 3.98
CA PHE A 209 -6.57 -9.61 2.81
C PHE A 209 -5.42 -10.54 3.19
N GLY A 210 -4.83 -10.36 4.37
CA GLY A 210 -3.79 -11.23 4.91
C GLY A 210 -2.82 -10.49 5.83
N GLN A 211 -1.73 -11.17 6.18
CA GLN A 211 -0.64 -10.56 6.96
C GLN A 211 0.03 -9.44 6.14
N SER A 212 0.33 -8.32 6.80
CA SER A 212 0.97 -7.15 6.18
C SER A 212 1.95 -6.50 7.14
N ASP A 213 2.82 -5.66 6.58
CA ASP A 213 3.71 -4.79 7.35
C ASP A 213 3.09 -3.40 7.64
N GLY A 214 1.78 -3.28 7.47
CA GLY A 214 1.04 -2.03 7.57
C GLY A 214 0.84 -1.29 6.26
N ALA A 215 1.54 -1.66 5.19
CA ALA A 215 1.37 -1.05 3.86
C ALA A 215 1.31 -2.06 2.71
N VAL A 216 1.97 -3.20 2.87
CA VAL A 216 2.12 -4.24 1.85
C VAL A 216 1.85 -5.61 2.46
N LEU A 217 1.03 -6.41 1.78
CA LEU A 217 0.81 -7.81 2.15
C LEU A 217 2.07 -8.63 1.96
N VAL A 218 2.32 -9.59 2.85
CA VAL A 218 3.41 -10.57 2.72
C VAL A 218 3.32 -11.34 1.40
N THR A 219 2.10 -11.66 0.96
CA THR A 219 1.88 -12.32 -0.34
C THR A 219 2.30 -11.43 -1.51
N SER A 220 2.05 -10.12 -1.41
CA SER A 220 2.45 -9.13 -2.43
C SER A 220 3.95 -8.85 -2.42
N SER A 221 4.64 -9.04 -1.28
CA SER A 221 6.10 -8.85 -1.19
C SER A 221 6.93 -9.95 -1.87
N ARG A 222 6.29 -11.04 -2.30
CA ARG A 222 6.96 -12.20 -2.91
C ARG A 222 7.12 -12.05 -4.42
N LEU A 223 8.12 -12.74 -4.96
CA LEU A 223 8.23 -13.05 -6.39
C LEU A 223 8.30 -14.56 -6.57
N PRO A 224 7.56 -15.15 -7.52
CA PRO A 224 7.54 -16.61 -7.70
C PRO A 224 8.89 -17.21 -8.12
N TYR A 225 9.80 -16.40 -8.67
CA TYR A 225 11.17 -16.78 -9.02
C TYR A 225 12.23 -16.15 -8.10
N GLY A 226 11.82 -15.44 -7.04
CA GLY A 226 12.71 -14.95 -6.00
C GLY A 226 12.88 -15.96 -4.88
N GLY A 227 14.01 -15.93 -4.19
CA GLY A 227 14.19 -16.63 -2.92
C GLY A 227 13.61 -15.80 -1.77
N GLU A 228 12.56 -16.29 -1.10
CA GLU A 228 12.09 -15.66 0.14
C GLU A 228 13.11 -15.90 1.25
N VAL A 229 13.73 -14.82 1.73
CA VAL A 229 14.79 -14.91 2.73
C VAL A 229 14.19 -14.93 4.12
N ARG A 230 13.34 -13.95 4.44
CA ARG A 230 12.68 -13.84 5.74
C ARG A 230 11.34 -13.12 5.63
N VAL A 231 10.42 -13.58 6.47
CA VAL A 231 9.24 -12.85 6.90
C VAL A 231 9.29 -12.78 8.43
N GLN A 232 9.20 -11.58 8.98
CA GLN A 232 9.33 -11.31 10.42
C GLN A 232 8.33 -10.22 10.85
N ASP A 233 8.26 -9.95 12.15
CA ASP A 233 7.45 -8.88 12.74
C ASP A 233 8.08 -7.49 12.51
N TRP A 234 8.36 -7.18 11.25
CA TRP A 234 8.80 -5.86 10.80
C TRP A 234 7.61 -5.10 10.22
N SER A 235 7.59 -3.81 10.50
CA SER A 235 6.74 -2.84 9.84
C SER A 235 7.35 -2.30 8.57
N HIS A 236 6.52 -1.68 7.73
CA HIS A 236 6.97 -1.06 6.49
C HIS A 236 8.06 0.00 6.72
N THR A 237 8.12 0.56 7.94
CA THR A 237 9.15 1.50 8.36
C THR A 237 10.39 0.85 8.96
N THR A 238 10.26 -0.22 9.73
CA THR A 238 11.40 -0.86 10.43
C THR A 238 12.15 -1.86 9.56
N ILE A 239 11.51 -2.43 8.52
CA ILE A 239 12.16 -3.38 7.59
C ILE A 239 13.32 -2.77 6.77
N LYS A 240 13.55 -1.46 6.85
CA LYS A 240 14.69 -0.78 6.20
C LYS A 240 15.78 -0.34 7.18
N GLU A 241 15.64 -0.67 8.46
CA GLU A 241 16.65 -0.38 9.48
C GLU A 241 17.78 -1.40 9.42
N GLY A 242 19.01 -0.92 9.56
CA GLY A 242 20.21 -1.75 9.46
C GLY A 242 20.23 -2.88 10.48
N GLY A 243 19.99 -2.57 11.76
CA GLY A 243 19.97 -3.56 12.85
C GLY A 243 18.98 -4.69 12.64
N GLU A 244 17.86 -4.42 11.97
CA GLU A 244 16.80 -5.39 11.70
C GLU A 244 17.17 -6.35 10.56
N ILE A 245 17.67 -5.83 9.43
CA ILE A 245 17.89 -6.64 8.23
C ILE A 245 19.30 -7.19 8.09
N PHE A 246 20.34 -6.49 8.57
CA PHE A 246 21.73 -6.93 8.36
C PHE A 246 22.09 -8.30 8.88
N PRO A 247 21.51 -8.81 9.99
CA PRO A 247 21.73 -10.18 10.42
C PRO A 247 21.45 -11.22 9.33
N TYR A 248 20.55 -10.91 8.38
CA TYR A 248 20.17 -11.78 7.27
C TYR A 248 20.78 -11.29 5.94
N LEU A 249 20.85 -9.97 5.73
CA LEU A 249 21.39 -9.36 4.51
C LEU A 249 22.83 -9.80 4.26
N LYS A 250 23.66 -9.86 5.31
CA LYS A 250 25.10 -10.18 5.20
C LYS A 250 25.38 -11.49 4.47
N ASP A 251 24.50 -12.48 4.59
CA ASP A 251 24.68 -13.80 3.96
C ASP A 251 24.47 -13.71 2.44
N LEU A 252 23.68 -12.73 2.00
CA LEU A 252 23.44 -12.40 0.59
C LEU A 252 24.51 -11.47 0.01
N LEU A 253 25.47 -10.98 0.80
CA LEU A 253 26.50 -10.04 0.35
C LEU A 253 27.85 -10.72 0.06
N THR A 254 27.90 -12.05 0.13
CA THR A 254 29.08 -12.89 -0.11
C THR A 254 29.27 -13.21 -1.61
N GLU A 255 30.44 -13.71 -2.02
CA GLU A 255 30.67 -14.12 -3.43
C GLU A 255 29.74 -15.27 -3.84
N GLU A 256 29.58 -16.27 -2.97
CA GLU A 256 28.67 -17.41 -3.16
C GLU A 256 27.53 -17.34 -2.12
N VAL A 257 26.30 -17.10 -2.60
CA VAL A 257 25.12 -17.16 -1.74
C VAL A 257 24.75 -18.61 -1.52
N GLN A 258 24.79 -19.07 -0.27
CA GLN A 258 24.29 -20.40 0.08
C GLN A 258 22.77 -20.46 -0.14
N GLU A 259 22.28 -21.65 -0.49
CA GLU A 259 20.86 -21.88 -0.75
C GLU A 259 20.03 -21.44 0.46
N VAL A 260 19.21 -20.41 0.26
CA VAL A 260 18.37 -19.86 1.32
C VAL A 260 17.17 -20.79 1.48
N SER A 261 17.10 -21.49 2.62
CA SER A 261 15.96 -22.36 2.92
C SER A 261 14.67 -21.54 2.91
N TYR A 262 13.76 -21.89 2.01
CA TYR A 262 12.39 -21.40 2.00
C TYR A 262 11.76 -21.66 3.37
N ALA A 263 11.29 -20.61 4.03
CA ALA A 263 10.39 -20.80 5.16
C ALA A 263 9.08 -21.33 4.58
N ALA A 264 8.62 -22.49 5.07
CA ALA A 264 7.29 -22.96 4.74
C ALA A 264 6.28 -21.90 5.20
N VAL A 265 5.37 -21.53 4.30
CA VAL A 265 4.31 -20.56 4.56
C VAL A 265 3.54 -21.01 5.80
N SER A 266 3.70 -20.28 6.89
CA SER A 266 2.82 -20.41 8.03
C SER A 266 1.61 -19.53 7.76
N GLU A 267 0.65 -20.03 6.99
CA GLU A 267 -0.72 -19.50 7.02
C GLU A 267 -1.27 -19.76 8.42
N LEU A 268 -1.09 -18.77 9.31
CA LEU A 268 -1.66 -18.80 10.65
C LEU A 268 -3.01 -18.09 10.63
N GLY A 269 -4.03 -18.86 11.02
CA GLY A 269 -5.28 -18.41 11.63
C GLY A 269 -6.23 -17.67 10.69
N GLN A 270 -7.38 -18.30 10.37
CA GLN A 270 -8.58 -17.55 10.03
C GLN A 270 -8.92 -16.63 11.21
N GLU A 271 -8.45 -15.38 11.15
CA GLU A 271 -9.05 -14.30 11.91
C GLU A 271 -10.49 -14.14 11.41
N GLY A 272 -11.41 -13.77 12.31
CA GLY A 272 -12.84 -13.70 12.03
C GLY A 272 -13.16 -12.85 10.79
N GLU A 273 -14.34 -13.06 10.22
CA GLU A 273 -14.78 -12.33 9.04
C GLU A 273 -14.76 -10.82 9.30
N THR A 274 -13.93 -10.11 8.53
CA THR A 274 -13.78 -8.66 8.65
C THR A 274 -14.29 -8.00 7.38
N SER A 275 -15.33 -7.18 7.52
CA SER A 275 -15.94 -6.43 6.44
C SER A 275 -15.81 -4.93 6.71
N VAL A 276 -15.94 -4.10 5.68
CA VAL A 276 -15.66 -2.66 5.79
C VAL A 276 -16.81 -1.83 5.25
N LEU A 277 -16.95 -0.61 5.76
CA LEU A 277 -17.76 0.46 5.19
C LEU A 277 -16.89 1.69 5.01
N HIS A 278 -16.95 2.29 3.82
CA HIS A 278 -16.30 3.58 3.56
C HIS A 278 -17.34 4.66 3.30
N ARG A 279 -17.07 5.85 3.82
CA ARG A 279 -17.74 7.11 3.49
C ARG A 279 -16.68 8.17 3.30
N GLY A 280 -17.02 9.26 2.62
CA GLY A 280 -16.04 10.30 2.35
C GLY A 280 -16.67 11.50 1.68
N GLY A 281 -16.02 12.64 1.84
CA GLY A 281 -16.55 13.91 1.39
C GLY A 281 -15.73 15.07 1.91
N ALA A 282 -16.34 16.25 1.84
CA ALA A 282 -15.82 17.45 2.45
C ALA A 282 -16.92 18.15 3.26
N PHE A 283 -16.55 18.75 4.38
CA PHE A 283 -17.48 19.53 5.20
C PHE A 283 -16.83 20.81 5.72
N MET A 284 -17.65 21.73 6.20
CA MET A 284 -17.26 22.93 6.93
C MET A 284 -18.30 23.19 8.00
N GLY A 285 -17.87 23.45 9.24
CA GLY A 285 -18.73 23.51 10.41
C GLY A 285 -18.91 22.13 11.03
N ILE A 286 -20.03 21.47 10.73
CA ILE A 286 -20.37 20.15 11.29
C ILE A 286 -20.53 19.14 10.15
N GLY A 287 -19.67 18.13 10.12
CA GLY A 287 -19.82 16.94 9.29
C GLY A 287 -20.55 15.85 10.09
N VAL A 288 -21.46 15.12 9.44
CA VAL A 288 -22.20 14.03 10.07
C VAL A 288 -22.23 12.84 9.12
N GLU A 289 -21.76 11.70 9.59
CA GLU A 289 -21.88 10.40 8.92
C GLU A 289 -22.64 9.42 9.79
N LYS A 290 -23.37 8.50 9.16
CA LYS A 290 -24.20 7.51 9.84
C LYS A 290 -23.90 6.12 9.30
N PHE A 291 -23.91 5.14 10.19
CA PHE A 291 -23.73 3.73 9.84
C PHE A 291 -24.52 2.83 10.79
N SER A 292 -24.91 1.66 10.30
CA SER A 292 -25.62 0.66 11.10
C SER A 292 -24.68 -0.45 11.54
N VAL A 293 -24.85 -0.90 12.78
CA VAL A 293 -24.21 -2.11 13.33
C VAL A 293 -25.29 -3.17 13.48
N GLU A 294 -25.13 -4.29 12.78
CA GLU A 294 -26.01 -5.44 12.86
C GLU A 294 -25.56 -6.45 13.94
N GLU A 295 -26.34 -7.51 14.11
CA GLU A 295 -26.03 -8.62 15.01
C GLU A 295 -24.69 -9.31 14.69
N GLU A 296 -24.15 -10.03 15.68
CA GLU A 296 -22.89 -10.81 15.59
C GLU A 296 -21.60 -9.99 15.39
N VAL A 297 -21.69 -8.67 15.25
CA VAL A 297 -20.51 -7.79 15.27
C VAL A 297 -19.92 -7.74 16.67
N GLU A 298 -18.75 -8.34 16.86
CA GLU A 298 -18.06 -8.41 18.14
C GLU A 298 -17.19 -7.17 18.40
N LYS A 299 -16.77 -6.48 17.35
CA LYS A 299 -15.96 -5.27 17.43
C LYS A 299 -16.14 -4.41 16.19
N ILE A 300 -16.18 -3.10 16.40
CA ILE A 300 -15.98 -2.11 15.33
C ILE A 300 -14.68 -1.34 15.57
N SER A 301 -13.98 -1.06 14.49
CA SER A 301 -12.89 -0.09 14.46
C SER A 301 -13.33 1.06 13.56
N VAL A 302 -13.46 2.24 14.16
CA VAL A 302 -13.85 3.48 13.50
C VAL A 302 -12.58 4.28 13.26
N ASP A 303 -12.33 4.69 12.02
CA ASP A 303 -11.22 5.56 11.69
C ASP A 303 -11.69 6.71 10.77
N TRP A 304 -11.40 7.94 11.21
CA TRP A 304 -11.65 9.14 10.41
C TRP A 304 -10.32 9.69 9.91
N ILE A 305 -10.08 9.48 8.61
CA ILE A 305 -8.86 9.91 7.93
C ILE A 305 -9.09 11.28 7.34
N SER A 306 -8.22 12.24 7.65
CA SER A 306 -8.44 13.64 7.33
C SER A 306 -7.17 14.39 6.95
N ASP A 307 -7.32 15.50 6.22
CA ASP A 307 -6.27 16.50 5.99
C ASP A 307 -6.03 17.42 7.21
N GLN A 308 -6.69 17.14 8.34
CA GLN A 308 -6.66 17.97 9.56
C GLN A 308 -6.33 17.12 10.79
N GLN A 309 -5.39 17.58 11.63
CA GLN A 309 -5.00 16.90 12.87
C GLN A 309 -5.87 17.26 14.09
N ASP A 310 -6.32 18.51 14.17
CA ASP A 310 -6.87 19.11 15.40
C ASP A 310 -8.41 19.17 15.42
N THR A 311 -9.08 18.34 14.63
CA THR A 311 -10.54 18.33 14.55
C THR A 311 -11.17 17.64 15.77
N SER A 312 -12.29 18.18 16.25
CA SER A 312 -13.05 17.56 17.34
C SER A 312 -14.05 16.56 16.78
N TYR A 313 -13.96 15.31 17.24
CA TYR A 313 -14.82 14.21 16.80
C TYR A 313 -15.70 13.66 17.93
N GLU A 314 -16.91 13.23 17.57
CA GLU A 314 -17.84 12.56 18.47
C GLU A 314 -18.42 11.31 17.78
N LEU A 315 -18.21 10.14 18.37
CA LEU A 315 -18.93 8.92 18.00
C LEU A 315 -20.12 8.76 18.94
N ILE A 316 -21.32 8.60 18.40
CA ILE A 316 -22.57 8.54 19.15
C ILE A 316 -23.21 7.18 18.91
N SER A 317 -23.44 6.44 19.99
CA SER A 317 -24.07 5.12 19.94
C SER A 317 -25.60 5.20 19.90
N PRO A 318 -26.28 4.09 19.54
CA PRO A 318 -27.75 4.03 19.46
C PRO A 318 -28.50 4.47 20.72
N ASN A 319 -27.91 4.32 21.91
CA ASN A 319 -28.53 4.74 23.17
C ASN A 319 -28.22 6.20 23.57
N GLY A 320 -27.46 6.93 22.74
CA GLY A 320 -27.05 8.31 22.98
C GLY A 320 -25.74 8.49 23.76
N GLN A 321 -25.02 7.41 24.11
CA GLN A 321 -23.68 7.54 24.68
C GLN A 321 -22.71 8.13 23.65
N VAL A 322 -21.92 9.13 24.08
CA VAL A 322 -20.97 9.88 23.24
C VAL A 322 -19.54 9.53 23.62
N TYR A 323 -18.72 9.21 22.62
CA TYR A 323 -17.30 8.94 22.73
C TYR A 323 -16.50 10.03 22.02
N LYS A 324 -15.46 10.57 22.68
CA LYS A 324 -14.65 11.70 22.16
C LYS A 324 -13.14 11.47 22.20
N GLN A 325 -12.70 10.33 22.73
CA GLN A 325 -11.28 10.02 22.90
C GLN A 325 -10.81 9.20 21.70
N PHE A 326 -10.32 9.89 20.67
CA PHE A 326 -9.71 9.28 19.50
C PHE A 326 -8.20 9.25 19.66
N MET A 327 -7.59 8.19 19.13
CA MET A 327 -6.15 8.13 18.95
C MET A 327 -5.81 8.81 17.65
N VAL A 328 -4.78 9.66 17.68
CA VAL A 328 -4.38 10.46 16.52
C VAL A 328 -2.96 10.08 16.11
N THR A 329 -2.80 9.68 14.85
CA THR A 329 -1.51 9.34 14.25
C THR A 329 -1.42 9.93 12.84
N GLU A 330 -0.23 10.32 12.39
CA GLU A 330 0.01 10.66 10.99
C GLU A 330 0.08 9.36 10.16
N ASP A 331 -0.35 9.39 8.90
CA ASP A 331 -0.21 8.25 7.99
C ASP A 331 1.26 8.02 7.64
N ALA A 332 1.75 6.80 7.88
CA ALA A 332 3.06 6.36 7.40
C ALA A 332 2.97 5.23 6.36
N THR A 333 1.77 4.96 5.81
CA THR A 333 1.59 3.92 4.78
C THR A 333 2.20 4.33 3.44
N GLY A 334 2.33 5.64 3.21
CA GLY A 334 2.81 6.22 1.95
C GLY A 334 1.72 6.36 0.89
N PHE A 335 0.50 5.91 1.17
CA PHE A 335 -0.63 6.04 0.23
C PHE A 335 -1.49 7.28 0.52
N PHE A 336 -1.45 7.80 1.75
CA PHE A 336 -2.15 9.01 2.18
C PHE A 336 -1.19 10.03 2.81
N PRO A 337 -0.11 10.45 2.11
CA PRO A 337 0.89 11.35 2.67
C PRO A 337 0.27 12.65 3.21
N GLY A 338 0.57 12.97 4.46
CA GLY A 338 0.05 14.15 5.16
C GLY A 338 -1.36 14.01 5.73
N ALA A 339 -1.95 12.81 5.67
CA ALA A 339 -3.21 12.51 6.35
C ALA A 339 -3.00 12.22 7.84
N TYR A 340 -4.05 12.44 8.62
CA TYR A 340 -4.14 12.06 10.02
C TYR A 340 -5.29 11.08 10.23
N HIS A 341 -5.00 10.00 10.95
CA HIS A 341 -5.95 8.99 11.38
C HIS A 341 -6.52 9.33 12.74
N HIS A 342 -7.83 9.30 12.89
CA HIS A 342 -8.52 9.46 14.16
C HIS A 342 -9.28 8.18 14.45
N SER A 343 -8.61 7.28 15.17
CA SER A 343 -9.07 5.90 15.37
C SER A 343 -9.73 5.71 16.74
N MET A 344 -10.75 4.86 16.76
CA MET A 344 -11.42 4.36 17.97
C MET A 344 -11.84 2.91 17.78
N ILE A 345 -11.68 2.10 18.83
CA ILE A 345 -12.14 0.71 18.87
C ILE A 345 -13.28 0.61 19.86
N VAL A 346 -14.39 -0.01 19.44
CA VAL A 346 -15.52 -0.33 20.31
C VAL A 346 -15.73 -1.84 20.29
N SER A 347 -15.52 -2.48 21.44
CA SER A 347 -15.82 -3.90 21.65
C SER A 347 -17.30 -4.08 22.02
N LYS A 348 -17.92 -5.11 21.46
CA LYS A 348 -19.35 -5.44 21.63
C LYS A 348 -20.25 -4.22 21.42
N PRO A 349 -20.19 -3.59 20.24
CA PRO A 349 -21.00 -2.41 19.94
C PRO A 349 -22.49 -2.70 20.08
N LEU A 350 -23.26 -1.69 20.48
CA LEU A 350 -24.72 -1.77 20.48
C LEU A 350 -25.23 -1.88 19.04
N LEU A 351 -26.21 -2.77 18.86
CA LEU A 351 -26.96 -2.91 17.62
C LEU A 351 -27.76 -1.63 17.32
N GLY A 352 -27.79 -1.22 16.06
CA GLY A 352 -28.55 -0.08 15.55
C GLY A 352 -27.70 1.00 14.88
N GLN A 353 -28.29 2.18 14.69
CA GLN A 353 -27.65 3.30 14.01
C GLN A 353 -26.68 4.05 14.93
N TRP A 354 -25.44 4.14 14.48
CA TRP A 354 -24.39 4.98 15.04
C TRP A 354 -24.23 6.25 14.21
N GLU A 355 -23.75 7.31 14.85
CA GLU A 355 -23.51 8.61 14.22
C GLU A 355 -22.10 9.11 14.56
N MET A 356 -21.35 9.51 13.55
CA MET A 356 -20.04 10.14 13.68
C MET A 356 -20.17 11.62 13.34
N ARG A 357 -19.78 12.50 14.26
CA ARG A 357 -19.77 13.95 14.07
C ARG A 357 -18.35 14.49 14.06
N ALA A 358 -18.07 15.36 13.11
CA ALA A 358 -16.82 16.09 13.01
C ALA A 358 -17.10 17.59 13.11
N HIS A 359 -16.34 18.29 13.94
CA HIS A 359 -16.50 19.72 14.18
C HIS A 359 -15.22 20.46 13.79
N ASN A 360 -15.29 21.19 12.68
CA ASN A 360 -14.16 21.95 12.16
C ASN A 360 -14.64 23.26 11.54
N CYS A 361 -14.01 24.39 11.90
CA CYS A 361 -14.30 25.71 11.32
C CYS A 361 -13.67 25.90 9.94
N GLN A 362 -12.73 25.05 9.55
CA GLN A 362 -12.11 25.02 8.23
C GLN A 362 -12.76 23.95 7.34
N SER A 363 -12.52 24.02 6.03
CA SER A 363 -12.96 22.97 5.12
C SER A 363 -12.07 21.74 5.29
N GLU A 364 -12.67 20.66 5.76
CA GLU A 364 -12.01 19.38 5.99
C GLU A 364 -12.48 18.36 4.94
N LYS A 365 -11.54 17.55 4.43
CA LYS A 365 -11.80 16.50 3.44
C LYS A 365 -11.37 15.20 4.09
N TYR A 366 -12.21 14.19 3.97
CA TYR A 366 -12.06 13.01 4.80
C TYR A 366 -12.50 11.75 4.10
N MET A 367 -12.05 10.65 4.69
CA MET A 367 -12.59 9.31 4.48
C MET A 367 -12.86 8.68 5.85
N LEU A 368 -14.11 8.31 6.09
CA LEU A 368 -14.50 7.50 7.23
C LEU A 368 -14.43 6.03 6.84
N THR A 369 -13.76 5.23 7.66
CA THR A 369 -13.66 3.78 7.52
C THR A 369 -14.19 3.11 8.78
N ILE A 370 -15.12 2.18 8.62
CA ILE A 370 -15.62 1.33 9.71
C ILE A 370 -15.29 -0.12 9.37
N LEU A 371 -14.42 -0.76 10.15
CA LEU A 371 -14.22 -2.20 10.08
C LEU A 371 -15.15 -2.90 11.07
N PHE A 372 -15.89 -3.89 10.59
CA PHE A 372 -16.76 -4.75 11.37
C PHE A 372 -16.10 -6.11 11.48
N GLN A 373 -15.75 -6.52 12.70
CA GLN A 373 -15.21 -7.84 12.99
C GLN A 373 -16.30 -8.69 13.61
N LYS A 374 -16.65 -9.79 12.93
CA LYS A 374 -17.55 -10.82 13.45
C LYS A 374 -16.75 -11.97 14.06
N GLY A 375 -17.36 -12.66 15.02
CA GLY A 375 -16.80 -13.90 15.55
C GLY A 375 -16.67 -14.99 14.47
N VAL A 376 -15.89 -16.04 14.73
CA VAL A 376 -15.75 -17.18 13.81
C VAL A 376 -17.06 -17.98 13.79
N SER A 377 -18.03 -17.59 12.98
CA SER A 377 -19.22 -18.39 12.68
C SER A 377 -19.04 -19.11 11.33
N LYS A 378 -19.43 -20.39 11.27
CA LYS A 378 -19.29 -21.22 10.06
C LYS A 378 -20.37 -20.95 9.00
N GLU A 379 -21.30 -20.04 9.30
CA GLU A 379 -22.55 -19.88 8.56
C GLU A 379 -22.59 -18.61 7.69
N TRP A 380 -21.64 -17.68 7.90
CA TRP A 380 -21.64 -16.37 7.25
C TRP A 380 -20.64 -16.21 6.08
N SER A 381 -19.99 -17.29 5.66
CA SER A 381 -18.93 -17.32 4.64
C SER A 381 -19.39 -17.01 3.19
N GLN A 382 -20.44 -16.20 3.01
CA GLN A 382 -20.97 -15.77 1.71
C GLN A 382 -21.04 -14.25 1.55
N LEU A 383 -20.58 -13.48 2.52
CA LEU A 383 -20.36 -12.05 2.32
C LEU A 383 -18.91 -11.82 1.89
N ALA A 384 -18.74 -11.45 0.62
CA ALA A 384 -18.04 -10.22 0.29
C ALA A 384 -16.63 -10.08 0.89
N VAL A 385 -15.78 -11.10 0.71
CA VAL A 385 -14.35 -10.91 0.91
C VAL A 385 -13.81 -10.18 -0.32
N ASP A 386 -13.03 -9.12 -0.11
CA ASP A 386 -12.38 -8.41 -1.21
C ASP A 386 -11.55 -9.42 -2.03
N GLY A 387 -11.92 -9.61 -3.30
CA GLY A 387 -11.38 -10.66 -4.18
C GLY A 387 -12.41 -11.67 -4.72
N GLU A 388 -13.66 -11.67 -4.25
CA GLU A 388 -14.75 -12.44 -4.88
C GLU A 388 -15.14 -11.92 -6.28
N SER A 389 -15.84 -12.75 -7.06
CA SER A 389 -16.32 -12.37 -8.39
C SER A 389 -17.23 -11.14 -8.33
N LEU A 390 -16.83 -10.06 -9.02
CA LEU A 390 -17.58 -8.81 -9.22
C LEU A 390 -19.06 -9.01 -9.62
N MET A 391 -19.39 -10.17 -10.21
CA MET A 391 -20.69 -10.49 -10.78
C MET A 391 -21.47 -11.56 -10.00
N GLY A 392 -21.00 -12.00 -8.84
CA GLY A 392 -21.73 -12.97 -8.02
C GLY A 392 -23.08 -12.45 -7.54
N SER A 393 -24.14 -13.26 -7.63
CA SER A 393 -25.41 -13.00 -6.95
C SER A 393 -25.19 -13.19 -5.45
N TRP A 394 -25.29 -12.11 -4.66
CA TRP A 394 -25.07 -12.19 -3.21
C TRP A 394 -26.43 -12.10 -2.55
N ASN A 395 -26.83 -13.20 -1.95
CA ASN A 395 -28.04 -13.25 -1.15
C ASN A 395 -27.59 -13.37 0.29
N VAL A 396 -28.05 -12.47 1.15
CA VAL A 396 -28.01 -12.72 2.58
C VAL A 396 -29.31 -13.44 2.91
N HIS A 397 -29.21 -14.76 3.02
CA HIS A 397 -30.33 -15.64 3.40
C HIS A 397 -31.63 -15.37 2.63
N ASP A 398 -31.55 -15.43 1.30
CA ASP A 398 -32.67 -15.25 0.37
C ASP A 398 -33.33 -13.85 0.33
N LYS A 399 -32.79 -12.86 1.07
CA LYS A 399 -33.15 -11.44 0.87
C LYS A 399 -32.23 -10.80 -0.18
N PRO A 400 -32.79 -10.02 -1.14
CA PRO A 400 -31.99 -9.30 -2.12
C PRO A 400 -31.23 -8.17 -1.43
N VAL A 401 -29.95 -8.05 -1.73
CA VAL A 401 -29.12 -6.90 -1.32
C VAL A 401 -29.09 -5.87 -2.45
N LYS A 402 -29.13 -4.59 -2.09
CA LYS A 402 -28.90 -3.50 -3.04
C LYS A 402 -27.40 -3.35 -3.27
N LYS A 403 -26.99 -3.34 -4.53
CA LYS A 403 -25.59 -3.09 -4.93
C LYS A 403 -25.53 -1.85 -5.81
N THR A 404 -24.62 -0.93 -5.49
CA THR A 404 -24.33 0.24 -6.31
C THR A 404 -22.85 0.19 -6.68
N TYR A 405 -22.56 0.09 -7.97
CA TYR A 405 -21.22 0.04 -8.51
C TYR A 405 -20.83 1.43 -8.98
N THR A 406 -19.69 1.93 -8.52
CA THR A 406 -19.05 3.14 -9.04
C THR A 406 -17.70 2.75 -9.63
N ILE A 407 -17.57 2.89 -10.96
CA ILE A 407 -16.33 2.64 -11.69
C ILE A 407 -15.65 3.97 -11.98
N HIS A 408 -14.46 4.14 -11.43
CA HIS A 408 -13.55 5.22 -11.75
C HIS A 408 -12.54 4.70 -12.79
N HIS A 409 -12.77 5.05 -14.05
CA HIS A 409 -11.86 4.74 -15.15
C HIS A 409 -10.77 5.79 -15.28
N ILE A 410 -9.52 5.32 -15.30
CA ILE A 410 -8.31 6.12 -15.40
C ILE A 410 -7.51 5.64 -16.61
N PRO A 411 -7.54 6.37 -17.75
CA PRO A 411 -6.93 5.92 -19.00
C PRO A 411 -5.40 5.96 -18.98
N ARG A 412 -4.74 5.02 -19.67
CA ARG A 412 -3.26 4.96 -19.77
C ARG A 412 -2.67 5.94 -20.81
N LYS A 413 -3.40 6.21 -21.90
CA LYS A 413 -2.91 7.07 -23.00
C LYS A 413 -3.62 8.43 -22.99
N SER A 414 -2.85 9.48 -22.71
CA SER A 414 -3.23 10.88 -22.90
C SER A 414 -3.40 11.21 -24.40
N GLY A 415 -4.54 10.83 -24.99
CA GLY A 415 -5.11 11.65 -26.06
C GLY A 415 -5.61 12.98 -25.50
N ASN A 416 -6.10 13.90 -26.33
CA ASN A 416 -6.65 15.23 -25.94
C ASN A 416 -7.83 15.22 -24.91
N LYS A 417 -8.08 14.10 -24.23
CA LYS A 417 -9.10 13.90 -23.20
C LYS A 417 -8.47 13.27 -21.96
N ASN A 418 -7.84 14.09 -21.11
CA ASN A 418 -7.45 13.73 -19.74
C ASN A 418 -8.68 13.62 -18.80
N GLN A 419 -9.80 13.05 -19.28
CA GLN A 419 -11.02 12.94 -18.49
C GLN A 419 -11.15 11.53 -17.95
N THR A 420 -10.74 11.36 -16.69
CA THR A 420 -11.21 10.27 -15.86
C THR A 420 -12.73 10.21 -15.93
N THR A 421 -13.29 9.02 -16.12
CA THR A 421 -14.75 8.85 -16.21
C THR A 421 -15.24 8.13 -14.98
N LEU A 422 -16.21 8.73 -14.28
CA LEU A 422 -16.89 8.11 -13.15
C LEU A 422 -18.26 7.63 -13.61
N ILE A 423 -18.50 6.32 -13.58
CA ILE A 423 -19.78 5.71 -13.97
C ILE A 423 -20.40 5.10 -12.73
N THR A 424 -21.68 5.36 -12.48
CA THR A 424 -22.42 4.72 -11.39
C THR A 424 -23.62 3.95 -11.94
N THR A 425 -23.77 2.69 -11.54
CA THR A 425 -24.86 1.79 -11.97
C THR A 425 -25.29 0.86 -10.84
N GLU A 426 -26.52 0.37 -10.87
CA GLU A 426 -27.00 -0.71 -10.00
C GLU A 426 -26.91 -2.10 -10.69
N ASP A 427 -26.56 -2.12 -11.98
CA ASP A 427 -26.41 -3.34 -12.79
C ASP A 427 -25.07 -3.35 -13.52
N LEU A 428 -24.12 -4.14 -13.02
CA LEU A 428 -22.79 -4.28 -13.61
C LEU A 428 -22.79 -5.08 -14.91
N SER A 429 -23.81 -5.94 -15.15
CA SER A 429 -23.90 -6.73 -16.39
C SER A 429 -24.11 -5.87 -17.64
N SER A 430 -24.57 -4.63 -17.44
CA SER A 430 -24.70 -3.59 -18.47
C SER A 430 -23.38 -2.88 -18.83
N LEU A 431 -22.28 -3.16 -18.11
CA LEU A 431 -20.95 -2.54 -18.29
C LEU A 431 -19.88 -3.61 -18.55
N PRO A 432 -19.72 -4.08 -19.79
CA PRO A 432 -18.63 -5.00 -20.14
C PRO A 432 -17.29 -4.26 -19.99
N LEU A 433 -16.55 -4.55 -18.93
CA LEU A 433 -15.24 -3.93 -18.64
C LEU A 433 -14.26 -4.03 -19.82
N ALA A 434 -14.37 -5.09 -20.63
CA ALA A 434 -13.57 -5.29 -21.84
C ALA A 434 -13.85 -4.28 -22.98
N GLU A 435 -14.95 -3.54 -22.94
CA GLU A 435 -15.28 -2.50 -23.94
C GLU A 435 -14.74 -1.12 -23.55
N PHE A 436 -14.14 -0.99 -22.36
CA PHE A 436 -13.53 0.25 -21.94
C PHE A 436 -12.15 0.47 -22.60
N GLU A 437 -11.72 1.73 -22.62
CA GLU A 437 -10.38 2.10 -23.11
C GLU A 437 -9.28 1.52 -22.21
N GLU A 438 -8.08 1.35 -22.78
CA GLU A 438 -6.89 0.86 -22.07
C GLU A 438 -6.62 1.69 -20.81
N GLY A 439 -6.61 1.05 -19.64
CA GLY A 439 -6.42 1.76 -18.39
C GLY A 439 -6.76 0.95 -17.14
N VAL A 440 -6.74 1.65 -16.02
CA VAL A 440 -7.10 1.09 -14.72
C VAL A 440 -8.56 1.45 -14.42
N HIS A 441 -9.30 0.49 -13.90
CA HIS A 441 -10.67 0.65 -13.44
C HIS A 441 -10.73 0.35 -11.96
N ASN A 442 -10.85 1.40 -11.15
CA ASN A 442 -11.11 1.25 -9.74
C ASN A 442 -12.63 1.15 -9.51
N ILE A 443 -13.08 0.05 -8.93
CA ILE A 443 -14.49 -0.30 -8.79
C ILE A 443 -14.83 -0.26 -7.31
N THR A 444 -15.63 0.70 -6.90
CA THR A 444 -16.23 0.76 -5.56
C THR A 444 -17.62 0.16 -5.62
N ILE A 445 -17.91 -0.82 -4.77
CA ILE A 445 -19.22 -1.48 -4.65
C ILE A 445 -19.79 -1.14 -3.29
N ASP A 446 -20.82 -0.28 -3.26
CA ASP A 446 -21.59 -0.01 -2.05
C ASP A 446 -22.74 -1.02 -1.96
N ILE A 447 -22.83 -1.71 -0.83
CA ILE A 447 -23.78 -2.78 -0.56
C ILE A 447 -24.66 -2.37 0.61
N GLU A 448 -25.97 -2.44 0.43
CA GLU A 448 -26.96 -2.15 1.47
C GLU A 448 -28.00 -3.28 1.52
N GLY A 449 -28.38 -3.70 2.72
CA GLY A 449 -29.37 -4.75 2.88
C GLY A 449 -29.86 -4.87 4.31
N GLU A 450 -30.70 -5.89 4.53
CA GLU A 450 -31.18 -6.28 5.84
C GLU A 450 -30.74 -7.69 6.16
N THR A 451 -30.41 -7.94 7.42
CA THR A 451 -30.18 -9.29 7.94
C THR A 451 -31.47 -10.09 8.03
N GLN A 452 -31.39 -11.37 8.43
CA GLN A 452 -32.58 -12.18 8.70
C GLN A 452 -33.47 -11.54 9.77
N GLU A 453 -32.86 -10.97 10.82
CA GLU A 453 -33.57 -10.31 11.92
C GLU A 453 -34.18 -8.96 11.53
N GLY A 454 -33.91 -8.47 10.31
CA GLY A 454 -34.41 -7.21 9.80
C GLY A 454 -33.56 -6.00 10.16
N ASN A 455 -32.32 -6.22 10.61
CA ASN A 455 -31.40 -5.13 10.92
C ASN A 455 -30.66 -4.68 9.66
N GLU A 456 -30.56 -3.37 9.46
CA GLU A 456 -29.84 -2.80 8.33
C GLU A 456 -28.33 -3.05 8.44
N PHE A 457 -27.69 -3.38 7.32
CA PHE A 457 -26.24 -3.40 7.21
C PHE A 457 -25.79 -2.68 5.94
N GLN A 458 -24.59 -2.09 6.01
CA GLN A 458 -23.95 -1.40 4.89
C GLN A 458 -22.50 -1.83 4.79
N ARG A 459 -22.02 -2.13 3.58
CA ARG A 459 -20.62 -2.49 3.30
C ARG A 459 -20.12 -1.80 2.05
N THR A 460 -18.80 -1.67 1.95
CA THR A 460 -18.10 -1.21 0.77
C THR A 460 -17.04 -2.23 0.39
N MET A 461 -16.89 -2.46 -0.90
CA MET A 461 -15.76 -3.21 -1.44
C MET A 461 -15.07 -2.42 -2.52
N ILE A 462 -13.76 -2.61 -2.62
CA ILE A 462 -12.94 -1.91 -3.58
C ILE A 462 -12.12 -2.96 -4.31
N GLN A 463 -12.16 -2.92 -5.63
CA GLN A 463 -11.35 -3.78 -6.47
C GLN A 463 -10.84 -2.97 -7.65
N THR A 464 -9.60 -3.24 -8.04
CA THR A 464 -9.04 -2.67 -9.25
C THR A 464 -8.85 -3.74 -10.31
N VAL A 465 -9.21 -3.42 -11.56
CA VAL A 465 -8.86 -4.22 -12.74
C VAL A 465 -8.09 -3.38 -13.75
N TYR A 466 -7.21 -4.02 -14.50
CA TYR A 466 -6.54 -3.37 -15.63
C TYR A 466 -7.04 -3.94 -16.95
N VAL A 467 -7.38 -3.06 -17.90
CA VAL A 467 -7.80 -3.44 -19.25
C VAL A 467 -6.70 -3.01 -20.22
N ASP A 468 -6.12 -3.96 -20.96
CA ASP A 468 -5.11 -3.66 -21.96
C ASP A 468 -5.71 -3.15 -23.27
N GLY A 469 -4.86 -2.65 -24.19
CA GLY A 469 -5.30 -2.16 -25.50
C GLY A 469 -5.91 -3.22 -26.44
N LYS A 470 -5.99 -4.49 -26.01
CA LYS A 470 -6.64 -5.60 -26.72
C LYS A 470 -7.94 -6.04 -26.04
N GLY A 471 -8.32 -5.41 -24.93
CA GLY A 471 -9.51 -5.75 -24.15
C GLY A 471 -9.32 -6.94 -23.19
N ASN A 472 -8.08 -7.38 -22.94
CA ASN A 472 -7.83 -8.38 -21.89
C ASN A 472 -7.94 -7.71 -20.52
N VAL A 473 -8.61 -8.39 -19.59
CA VAL A 473 -8.81 -7.92 -18.21
C VAL A 473 -7.85 -8.68 -17.29
N TYR A 474 -7.05 -7.93 -16.54
CA TYR A 474 -6.11 -8.44 -15.55
C TYR A 474 -6.65 -8.16 -14.15
#